data_AF-A0A966YHA5-F1
#
_entry.id   AF-A0A966YHA5-F1
#
_cell.length_a   1.000
_cell.length_b   1.000
_cell.length_c   1.000
_cell.angle_alpha   90.00
_cell.angle_beta   90.00
_cell.angle_gamma   90.00
#
_symmetry.space_group_name_H-M   'P 1'
#
loop_
_entity.id
_entity.type
_entity.pdbx_description
1 polymer ?
#
loop_
_entity_poly.entity_id
_entity_poly.type
_entity_poly.pdbx_seq_one_letter_code
_entity_poly.pdbx_strand_id
1 'polypeptide(L)' 'RWKLFGTDIQGGDIFHNLHHRYFEVNYGMSLVPMDKWFDTWHDGSMEAHEVMKDRKRHTAEAKDTDAVVGD' A
#
# COMPACT_ATOMS: atom_id res chain seq x y z
N ARG A 1 -21.17 -8.90 24.03
CA ARG A 1 -19.92 -9.24 23.31
C ARG A 1 -20.09 -10.65 22.74
N TRP A 2 -20.50 -10.78 21.48
CA TRP A 2 -20.77 -12.07 20.84
C TRP A 2 -19.50 -12.56 20.13
N LYS A 3 -19.00 -13.75 20.49
CA LYS A 3 -17.87 -14.40 19.79
C LYS A 3 -18.45 -15.50 18.90
N LEU A 4 -18.51 -15.25 17.60
CA LEU A 4 -18.77 -16.28 16.58
C LEU A 4 -17.45 -16.50 15.84
N PHE A 5 -16.89 -17.70 15.96
CA PHE A 5 -15.58 -18.13 15.43
C PHE A 5 -14.38 -17.41 16.05
N GLY A 6 -13.54 -18.17 16.76
CA GLY A 6 -12.46 -17.68 17.62
C GLY A 6 -11.23 -17.11 16.90
N THR A 7 -11.44 -16.20 15.94
CA THR A 7 -10.39 -15.40 15.33
C THR A 7 -10.67 -13.93 15.66
N ASP A 8 -9.88 -13.37 16.59
CA ASP A 8 -9.80 -11.92 16.74
C ASP A 8 -9.25 -11.36 15.43
N ILE A 9 -10.08 -10.71 14.62
CA ILE A 9 -9.60 -9.90 13.49
C ILE A 9 -8.93 -8.69 14.12
N GLN A 10 -7.61 -8.78 14.27
CA GLN A 10 -6.79 -7.75 14.91
C GLN A 10 -6.63 -6.57 13.94
N GLY A 11 -7.67 -5.73 13.82
CA GLY A 11 -7.68 -4.55 12.94
C GLY A 11 -6.73 -3.42 13.36
N GLY A 12 -5.72 -3.72 14.17
CA GLY A 12 -4.74 -2.78 14.74
C GLY A 12 -3.31 -3.29 14.62
N ASP A 13 -3.02 -4.12 13.62
CA ASP A 13 -1.65 -4.56 13.33
C ASP A 13 -0.81 -3.43 12.69
N ILE A 14 0.50 -3.65 12.59
CA ILE A 14 1.44 -2.68 12.00
C ILE A 14 1.10 -2.40 10.53
N PHE A 15 0.58 -3.39 9.79
CA PHE A 15 0.25 -3.25 8.38
C PHE A 15 -0.97 -2.35 8.15
N HIS A 16 -1.99 -2.44 9.01
CA HIS A 16 -3.15 -1.53 9.03
C HIS A 16 -2.74 -0.11 9.39
N ASN A 17 -1.83 0.06 10.37
CA ASN A 17 -1.30 1.38 10.71
C ASN A 17 -0.50 1.98 9.54
N LEU A 18 0.29 1.17 8.85
CA LEU A 18 1.02 1.58 7.65
C LEU A 18 0.06 1.91 6.49
N HIS A 19 -0.98 1.12 6.27
CA HIS A 19 -2.02 1.41 5.27
C HIS A 19 -2.71 2.76 5.54
N HIS A 20 -3.07 3.04 6.80
CA HIS A 20 -3.69 4.32 7.15
C HIS A 20 -2.73 5.52 7.04
N ARG A 21 -1.43 5.30 7.26
CA ARG A 21 -0.41 6.35 7.07
C ARG A 21 -0.08 6.56 5.59
N TYR A 22 -0.01 5.48 4.83
CA TYR A 22 0.33 5.42 3.42
C TYR A 22 -0.77 4.65 2.69
N PHE A 23 -1.81 5.36 2.25
CA PHE A 23 -3.00 4.75 1.61
C PHE A 23 -2.72 3.93 0.33
N GLU A 24 -1.48 3.92 -0.16
CA GLU A 24 -1.07 3.22 -1.38
C GLU A 24 -0.45 1.83 -1.13
N VAL A 25 -0.38 1.39 0.13
CA VAL A 25 0.25 0.11 0.51
C VAL A 25 -0.71 -0.76 1.30
N ASN A 26 -0.45 -2.08 1.32
CA ASN A 26 -1.15 -3.07 2.15
C ASN A 26 -2.68 -3.04 1.97
N TYR A 27 -3.17 -3.12 0.73
CA TYR A 27 -4.60 -3.04 0.41
C TYR A 27 -5.41 -4.26 0.84
N GLY A 28 -4.75 -5.39 1.08
CA GLY A 28 -5.39 -6.65 1.44
C GLY A 28 -5.23 -7.01 2.91
N MET A 29 -6.32 -7.46 3.54
CA MET A 29 -6.17 -8.52 4.55
C MET A 29 -5.57 -9.76 3.85
N SER A 30 -4.77 -10.56 4.56
CA SER A 30 -3.99 -11.71 4.07
C SER A 30 -4.74 -12.77 3.24
N LEU A 31 -6.07 -12.66 3.11
CA LEU A 31 -6.93 -13.52 2.30
C LEU A 31 -6.79 -13.28 0.79
N VAL A 32 -6.36 -12.08 0.36
CA VAL A 32 -6.15 -11.76 -1.06
C VAL A 32 -4.72 -11.23 -1.23
N PRO A 33 -3.88 -11.84 -2.11
CA PRO A 33 -2.50 -11.42 -2.34
C PRO A 33 -2.42 -10.16 -3.23
N MET A 34 -3.28 -9.18 -2.96
CA MET A 34 -3.43 -7.93 -3.71
C MET A 34 -2.08 -7.22 -3.82
N ASP A 35 -1.35 -7.14 -2.70
CA ASP A 35 -0.07 -6.45 -2.64
C ASP A 35 1.04 -7.12 -3.44
N LYS A 36 0.93 -8.43 -3.71
CA LYS A 36 1.85 -9.14 -4.60
C LYS A 36 1.55 -8.87 -6.08
N TRP A 37 0.29 -8.68 -6.42
CA TRP A 37 -0.10 -8.39 -7.80
C TRP A 37 0.19 -6.95 -8.20
N PHE A 38 0.03 -6.01 -7.28
CA PHE A 38 0.23 -4.59 -7.53
C PHE A 38 1.56 -4.04 -7.03
N ASP A 39 2.38 -4.90 -6.42
CA ASP A 39 3.67 -4.54 -5.83
C ASP A 39 3.55 -3.38 -4.83
N THR A 40 2.56 -3.48 -3.93
CA THR A 40 2.18 -2.46 -2.93
C THR A 40 2.45 -2.93 -1.50
N TRP A 41 3.27 -3.94 -1.32
CA TRP A 41 3.60 -4.47 0.00
C TRP A 41 4.52 -3.51 0.77
N HIS A 42 4.22 -3.26 2.04
CA HIS A 42 5.05 -2.42 2.90
C HIS A 42 5.08 -2.96 4.34
N ASP A 43 6.26 -3.43 4.75
CA ASP A 43 6.50 -4.02 6.07
C ASP A 43 7.03 -3.02 7.12
N GLY A 44 7.37 -1.80 6.69
CA GLY A 44 7.92 -0.76 7.56
C GLY A 44 9.43 -0.59 7.41
N SER A 45 10.08 -1.42 6.58
CA SER A 45 11.50 -1.28 6.24
C SER A 45 11.77 -0.01 5.43
N MET A 46 13.02 0.47 5.50
CA MET A 46 13.48 1.59 4.67
C MET A 46 13.45 1.25 3.18
N GLU A 47 13.74 0.00 2.82
CA GLU A 47 13.70 -0.47 1.43
C GLU A 47 12.29 -0.36 0.85
N ALA A 48 11.28 -0.90 1.55
CA ALA A 48 9.88 -0.77 1.12
C ALA A 48 9.44 0.70 1.01
N HIS A 49 9.97 1.55 1.89
CA HIS A 49 9.68 2.98 1.86
C HIS A 49 10.26 3.69 0.63
N GLU A 50 11.49 3.36 0.23
CA GLU A 50 12.10 3.92 -0.99
C GLU A 50 11.38 3.42 -2.25
N VAL A 51 11.01 2.13 -2.32
CA VAL A 51 10.21 1.59 -3.45
C VAL A 51 8.89 2.34 -3.62
N MET A 52 8.17 2.58 -2.50
CA MET A 52 6.94 3.38 -2.51
C MET A 52 7.18 4.81 -3.01
N LYS A 53 8.27 5.45 -2.58
CA LYS A 53 8.63 6.80 -3.03
C LYS A 53 9.01 6.86 -4.51
N ASP A 54 9.72 5.85 -5.02
CA ASP A 54 10.11 5.81 -6.42
C ASP A 54 8.89 5.63 -7.34
N ARG A 55 7.90 4.82 -6.94
CA ARG A 55 6.59 4.76 -7.64
C ARG A 55 5.89 6.12 -7.72
N LYS A 56 5.91 6.88 -6.61
CA LYS A 56 5.34 8.23 -6.57
C LYS A 56 6.06 9.19 -7.50
N ARG A 57 7.39 9.10 -7.57
CA ARG A 57 8.21 9.91 -8.49
C ARG A 57 7.88 9.58 -9.94
N HIS A 58 7.87 8.31 -10.32
CA HIS A 58 7.50 7.90 -11.68
C HIS A 58 6.09 8.36 -12.08
N THR A 59 5.13 8.30 -11.14
CA THR A 59 3.78 8.80 -11.40
C THR A 59 3.74 10.33 -11.57
N ALA A 60 4.58 11.06 -10.83
CA ALA A 60 4.69 12.51 -10.97
C ALA A 60 5.38 12.91 -12.28
N GLU A 61 6.46 12.21 -12.65
CA GLU A 61 7.18 12.40 -13.91
C GLU A 61 6.29 12.12 -15.13
N ALA A 62 5.52 11.04 -15.11
CA ALA A 62 4.58 10.73 -16.18
C ALA A 62 3.53 11.85 -16.38
N LYS A 63 3.02 12.42 -15.28
CA LYS A 63 2.10 13.56 -15.33
C LYS A 63 2.74 14.82 -15.90
N ASP A 64 4.03 15.04 -15.62
CA ASP A 64 4.78 16.16 -16.18
C ASP A 64 5.00 15.98 -17.69
N THR A 65 5.37 14.77 -18.14
CA THR A 65 5.52 14.49 -19.58
C THR A 65 4.21 14.66 -20.35
N ASP A 66 3.07 14.25 -19.76
CA ASP A 66 1.76 14.44 -20.39
C ASP A 66 1.41 15.92 -20.57
N ALA A 67 1.89 16.80 -19.67
CA ALA A 67 1.69 18.25 -19.78
C ALA A 67 2.56 18.89 -20.87
N VAL A 68 3.69 18.28 -21.24
CA VAL A 68 4.59 18.76 -22.31
C VAL A 68 4.18 18.23 -23.69
N VAL A 69 3.63 17.01 -23.74
CA VAL A 69 3.27 16.32 -25.00
C VAL A 69 1.85 16.67 -25.47
N GLY A 70 1.01 17.23 -24.60
CA GLY A 70 -0.34 17.66 -24.95
C GLY A 70 -0.38 19.00 -25.70
N ASP A 71 -0.17 18.98 -27.01
CA ASP A 71 -0.58 20.00 -28.01
C ASP A 71 -1.26 19.31 -29.21
#